data_AF-A0ABD0PX35-F1
#
_entry.id   AF-A0ABD0PX35-F1
#
_cell.length_a   1.000
_cell.length_b   1.000
_cell.length_c   1.000
_cell.angle_alpha   90.00
_cell.angle_beta   90.00
_cell.angle_gamma   90.00
#
_symmetry.space_group_name_H-M   'P 1'
#
loop_
_entity.id
_entity.type
_entity.pdbx_description
1 polymer ?
#
loop_
_entity_poly.entity_id
_entity_poly.type
_entity_poly.pdbx_seq_one_letter_code
_entity_poly.pdbx_strand_id
1 'polypeptide(L)' 'EVNTTTRSCALWDLEADTDYIVHVQSISISGPSPLSEPLHFKTPKEAETQASKSK' A
#
# COMPACT_ATOMS: atom_id res chain seq x y z
N GLU A 1 -4.84 2.24 -25.55
CA GLU A 1 -5.50 1.86 -24.28
C GLU A 1 -4.50 1.11 -23.45
N VAL A 2 -3.98 1.70 -22.37
CA VAL A 2 -2.90 1.08 -21.58
C VAL A 2 -3.54 0.45 -20.34
N ASN A 3 -3.93 -0.81 -20.47
CA ASN A 3 -4.40 -1.64 -19.36
C ASN A 3 -3.19 -2.05 -18.48
N THR A 4 -2.59 -1.10 -17.76
CA THR A 4 -1.43 -1.39 -16.90
C THR A 4 -1.92 -1.90 -15.54
N THR A 5 -2.19 -3.20 -15.43
CA THR A 5 -2.19 -3.84 -14.11
C THR A 5 -0.73 -4.02 -13.69
N THR A 6 -0.09 -3.00 -13.12
CA THR A 6 1.11 -3.26 -12.33
C THR A 6 0.67 -4.13 -11.16
N ARG A 7 1.31 -5.29 -10.97
CA ARG A 7 1.10 -6.14 -9.76
C ARG A 7 1.58 -5.45 -8.46
N SER A 8 1.93 -4.17 -8.53
CA SER A 8 2.46 -3.33 -7.48
C SER A 8 1.86 -1.92 -7.56
N CYS A 9 1.65 -1.34 -6.38
CA CYS A 9 1.24 0.04 -6.17
C CYS A 9 2.08 0.59 -5.01
N ALA A 10 2.55 1.84 -5.12
CA ALA A 10 3.21 2.52 -4.03
C ALA A 10 2.20 3.42 -3.32
N LEU A 11 2.22 3.43 -1.99
CA LEU A 11 1.50 4.39 -1.16
C LEU A 11 2.51 5.40 -0.61
N TRP A 12 2.20 6.69 -0.72
CA TRP A 12 3.04 7.80 -0.30
C TRP A 12 2.28 8.73 0.64
N ASP A 13 3.01 9.64 1.30
CA ASP A 13 2.49 10.63 2.24
C ASP A 13 1.59 10.04 3.35
N LEU A 14 1.94 8.84 3.82
CA LEU A 14 1.30 8.20 4.96
C LEU A 14 1.81 8.83 6.26
N GLU A 15 0.90 9.04 7.21
CA GLU A 15 1.23 9.49 8.56
C GLU A 15 2.27 8.56 9.23
N ALA A 16 3.26 9.13 9.92
CA ALA A 16 4.30 8.36 10.60
C ALA A 16 3.75 7.66 11.86
N ASP A 17 4.44 6.61 12.33
CA ASP A 17 4.08 5.84 13.53
C ASP A 17 2.61 5.37 13.57
N THR A 18 2.01 5.13 12.42
CA THR A 18 0.57 4.87 12.26
C THR A 18 0.33 3.48 11.69
N ASP A 19 -0.59 2.75 12.32
CA ASP A 19 -1.03 1.42 11.88
C ASP A 19 -2.05 1.55 10.74
N TYR A 20 -1.71 1.01 9.57
CA TYR A 20 -2.56 0.97 8.39
C TYR A 20 -3.00 -0.47 8.08
N ILE A 21 -4.20 -0.58 7.51
CA ILE A 21 -4.75 -1.82 6.96
C ILE A 21 -5.03 -1.60 5.48
N VAL A 22 -4.46 -2.46 4.63
CA VAL A 22 -4.64 -2.39 3.18
C VAL A 22 -5.37 -3.63 2.68
N HIS A 23 -6.32 -3.41 1.77
CA HIS A 23 -6.99 -4.45 0.99
C HIS A 23 -6.80 -4.17 -0.49
N VAL A 24 -6.64 -5.24 -1.27
CA VAL A 24 -6.59 -5.18 -2.72
C VAL A 24 -7.88 -5.78 -3.29
N GLN A 25 -8.48 -5.10 -4.26
CA GLN A 25 -9.66 -5.56 -4.96
C GLN A 25 -9.42 -5.46 -6.47
N SER A 26 -9.75 -6.51 -7.20
CA SER A 26 -9.78 -6.43 -8.66
C SER A 26 -11.14 -5.93 -9.13
N ILE A 27 -11.14 -5.05 -10.14
CA ILE A 27 -12.36 -4.51 -10.73
C ILE A 27 -12.39 -4.96 -12.19
N SER A 28 -13.44 -5.69 -12.55
CA SER A 28 -13.65 -6.21 -13.91
C SER A 28 -14.95 -5.68 -14.50
N ILE A 29 -15.18 -5.98 -15.78
CA ILE A 29 -16.47 -5.69 -16.45
C ILE A 29 -17.67 -6.34 -15.75
N SER A 30 -17.44 -7.44 -15.04
CA SER A 30 -18.45 -8.20 -14.29
C SER A 30 -18.70 -7.60 -12.89
N GLY A 31 -17.95 -6.56 -12.52
CA GLY A 31 -17.95 -5.96 -11.20
C GLY A 31 -16.68 -6.24 -10.39
N PRO A 32 -16.67 -5.80 -9.12
CA PRO A 32 -15.54 -5.99 -8.21
C PRO A 32 -15.46 -7.43 -7.68
N SER A 33 -14.23 -7.93 -7.49
CA SER A 33 -13.98 -9.18 -6.78
C SER A 33 -14.16 -9.02 -5.27
N PRO A 34 -14.17 -10.12 -4.49
CA PRO A 34 -13.92 -10.03 -3.05
C PRO A 34 -12.61 -9.30 -2.75
N LEU A 35 -12.53 -8.70 -1.55
CA LEU A 35 -11.31 -8.10 -1.03
C LEU A 35 -10.27 -9.19 -0.73
N SER A 36 -8.99 -8.85 -0.89
CA SER A 36 -7.89 -9.67 -0.40
C SER A 36 -7.89 -9.77 1.13
N GLU A 37 -7.09 -10.69 1.65
CA GLU A 37 -6.73 -10.68 3.07
C GLU A 37 -6.15 -9.31 3.48
N PRO A 38 -6.44 -8.84 4.71
CA PRO A 38 -5.94 -7.56 5.20
C PRO A 38 -4.44 -7.60 5.40
N LEU A 39 -3.72 -6.67 4.76
CA LEU A 39 -2.33 -6.42 5.05
C LEU A 39 -2.22 -5.34 6.12
N HIS A 40 -1.71 -5.71 7.28
CA HIS A 40 -1.41 -4.77 8.36
C HIS A 40 0.05 -4.35 8.27
N PHE A 41 0.31 -3.05 8.30
CA PHE A 41 1.66 -2.54 8.46
C PHE A 41 1.63 -1.25 9.27
N LYS A 42 2.74 -1.00 9.97
CA LYS A 42 2.94 0.24 10.68
C LYS A 42 3.96 1.09 9.96
N THR A 43 3.65 2.35 9.71
CA THR A 43 4.64 3.28 9.16
C THR A 43 5.75 3.53 10.20
N PRO A 44 7.00 3.66 9.74
CA PRO A 44 8.12 3.98 10.63
C PRO A 44 7.93 5.34 11.29
N LYS A 45 8.58 5.57 12.44
CA LYS A 45 8.68 6.92 13.01
C LYS A 45 9.54 7.80 12.12
N GLU A 46 9.32 9.12 12.14
CA GLU A 46 10.14 10.07 11.37
C GLU A 46 11.65 9.96 11.68
N ALA A 47 12.02 9.60 12.91
CA ALA A 47 13.41 9.36 13.27
C ALA A 47 14.02 8.11 12.60
N GLU A 48 13.20 7.11 12.28
CA GLU A 48 13.62 5.84 11.67
C GLU A 48 13.71 5.93 10.13
N THR A 49 12.91 6.81 9.51
CA THR A 49 13.00 7.09 8.07
C THR A 49 14.29 7.81 7.68
N GLN A 50 14.81 8.70 8.55
CA GLN A 50 16.10 9.36 8.33
C GLN A 50 17.29 8.42 8.49
N ALA A 51 17.23 7.47 9.42
CA ALA A 51 18.29 6.47 9.63
C ALA A 51 18.42 5.48 8.44
N SER A 52 17.34 5.24 7.70
CA SER A 52 17.31 4.31 6.57
C SER A 52 17.91 4.89 5.27
N LYS A 53 18.17 6.20 5.21
CA LYS A 53 18.84 6.88 4.07
C LYS A 53 20.37 6.94 4.23
N SER A 54 20.91 6.49 5.36
CA SER A 54 22.35 6.44 5.63
C SER A 54 22.86 5.00 5.57
N LYS A 55 22.82 4.40 4.38
CA LYS A 55 23.63 3.21 4.07
C LYS A 55 23.96 3.14 2.59
#